data_AF-A0A0F9CS02-F1
#
_entry.id   AF-A0A0F9CS02-F1
#
_cell.length_a   1.000
_cell.length_b   1.000
_cell.length_c   1.000
_cell.angle_alpha   90.00
_cell.angle_beta   90.00
_cell.angle_gamma   90.00
#
_symmetry.space_group_name_H-M   'P 1'
#
loop_
_entity.id
_entity.type
_entity.pdbx_description
1 polymer ?
#
loop_
_entity_poly.entity_id
_entity_poly.type
_entity_poly.pdbx_seq_one_letter_code
_entity_poly.pdbx_strand_id
1 'polypeptide(L)'
;MKVLYFRPDTVDCTSDPHYVNYTDVDEMLKDVLKVLESGLVKSIASVRVYDENQETILEADDYSTFEGSKEKGRKLAEGKYAEQHKVAGLYFYSDAKDTIKIPPGITGYKAILAMIPDRLPVEKIRSIVIGVVWTFANDHSCSDYITIEVPGMMVNYENQDWWRGIEGYEQHCADLSKLIGQTIEPYEG
;
A
#
# COMPACT_ATOMS: atom_id res chain seq x y z
N MET A 1 35.45 -23.24 -23.03
CA MET A 1 33.97 -23.22 -23.20
C MET A 1 33.47 -21.99 -22.46
N LYS A 2 33.08 -20.92 -23.17
CA LYS A 2 32.50 -19.71 -22.55
C LYS A 2 31.03 -20.01 -22.26
N VAL A 3 30.69 -20.13 -20.98
CA VAL A 3 29.30 -20.17 -20.53
C VAL A 3 28.77 -18.74 -20.60
N LEU A 4 27.86 -18.50 -21.55
CA LEU A 4 27.05 -17.29 -21.60
C LEU A 4 25.99 -17.38 -20.50
N TYR A 5 26.10 -16.54 -19.48
CA TYR A 5 24.97 -16.26 -18.60
C TYR A 5 24.08 -15.23 -19.31
N PHE A 6 23.04 -15.71 -20.00
CA PHE A 6 21.81 -14.93 -20.13
C PHE A 6 21.16 -14.92 -18.74
N ARG A 7 21.12 -13.77 -18.05
CA ARG A 7 20.16 -13.54 -16.96
C ARG A 7 19.03 -12.72 -17.56
N PRO A 8 17.94 -13.34 -18.02
CA PRO A 8 16.72 -12.59 -18.27
C PRO A 8 16.19 -12.15 -16.90
N ASP A 9 15.93 -10.85 -16.79
CA ASP A 9 14.93 -10.28 -15.89
C ASP A 9 15.29 -10.25 -14.38
N THR A 10 16.41 -9.62 -14.01
CA THR A 10 16.39 -8.85 -12.75
C THR A 10 15.36 -7.75 -12.94
N VAL A 11 14.16 -7.94 -12.38
CA VAL A 11 13.19 -6.85 -12.22
C VAL A 11 13.89 -5.81 -11.36
N ASP A 12 14.26 -4.70 -11.98
CA ASP A 12 14.81 -3.55 -11.30
C ASP A 12 13.67 -2.91 -10.50
N CYS A 13 13.47 -3.38 -9.27
CA CYS A 13 12.48 -2.84 -8.32
C CYS A 13 13.00 -1.53 -7.71
N THR A 14 13.22 -0.52 -8.55
CA THR A 14 13.61 0.82 -8.09
C THR A 14 12.36 1.61 -7.73
N SER A 15 12.33 2.20 -6.54
CA SER A 15 11.16 2.95 -6.09
C SER A 15 11.22 4.43 -6.46
N ASP A 16 10.05 5.04 -6.50
CA ASP A 16 9.81 6.46 -6.68
C ASP A 16 9.09 6.99 -5.43
N PRO A 17 9.86 7.43 -4.43
CA PRO A 17 9.31 7.79 -3.13
C PRO A 17 8.74 9.20 -3.12
N HIS A 18 7.64 9.37 -2.38
CA HIS A 18 6.97 10.66 -2.17
C HIS A 18 6.77 10.89 -0.68
N TYR A 19 7.79 11.46 -0.04
CA TYR A 19 7.81 11.68 1.40
C TYR A 19 7.05 12.93 1.81
N VAL A 20 6.16 12.78 2.80
CA VAL A 20 5.42 13.85 3.44
C VAL A 20 5.66 13.77 4.94
N ASN A 21 6.10 14.88 5.54
CA ASN A 21 6.32 14.99 6.98
C ASN A 21 5.13 15.66 7.65
N TYR A 22 4.77 15.17 8.83
CA TYR A 22 3.66 15.64 9.63
C TYR A 22 4.14 16.11 10.99
N THR A 23 3.37 17.01 11.61
CA THR A 23 3.61 17.45 13.00
C THR A 23 2.60 16.86 13.98
N ASP A 24 1.58 16.17 13.47
CA ASP A 24 0.49 15.58 14.25
C ASP A 24 0.16 14.19 13.70
N VAL A 25 0.14 13.19 14.58
CA VAL A 25 -0.09 11.80 14.19
C VAL A 25 -1.54 11.56 13.74
N ASP A 26 -2.50 12.23 14.36
CA ASP A 26 -3.91 12.05 14.01
C ASP A 26 -4.19 12.63 12.62
N GLU A 27 -3.59 13.77 12.28
CA GLU A 27 -3.61 14.35 10.94
C GLU A 27 -3.00 13.39 9.91
N MET A 28 -1.79 12.88 10.20
CA MET A 28 -1.09 11.91 9.33
C MET A 28 -1.95 10.69 9.01
N LEU A 29 -2.51 10.06 10.05
CA LEU A 29 -3.35 8.87 9.90
C LEU A 29 -4.67 9.17 9.17
N LYS A 30 -5.27 10.35 9.40
CA LYS A 30 -6.49 10.78 8.70
C LYS A 30 -6.23 11.09 7.23
N ASP A 31 -5.09 11.67 6.89
CA ASP A 31 -4.74 11.95 5.51
C ASP A 31 -4.53 10.68 4.71
N VAL A 32 -3.83 9.69 5.28
CA VAL A 32 -3.73 8.37 4.64
C VAL A 32 -5.11 7.74 4.47
N LEU A 33 -6.02 7.85 5.46
CA LEU A 33 -7.40 7.39 5.28
C LEU A 33 -8.08 8.09 4.09
N LYS A 34 -7.95 9.41 3.96
CA LYS A 34 -8.53 10.16 2.82
C LYS A 34 -7.99 9.64 1.48
N VAL A 35 -6.68 9.39 1.40
CA VAL A 35 -6.05 8.83 0.18
C VAL A 35 -6.61 7.44 -0.13
N LEU A 36 -6.70 6.57 0.88
CA LEU A 36 -7.27 5.22 0.73
C LEU A 36 -8.75 5.24 0.36
N GLU A 37 -9.53 6.25 0.77
CA GLU A 37 -10.94 6.41 0.39
C GLU A 37 -11.11 7.05 -0.99
N SER A 38 -10.11 7.78 -1.49
CA SER A 38 -10.18 8.54 -2.74
C SER A 38 -10.25 7.67 -3.99
N GLY A 39 -10.48 8.31 -5.15
CA GLY A 39 -10.37 7.67 -6.46
C GLY A 39 -8.92 7.38 -6.90
N LEU A 40 -7.90 7.81 -6.16
CA LEU A 40 -6.49 7.62 -6.53
C LEU A 40 -6.01 6.18 -6.26
N VAL A 41 -6.55 5.56 -5.21
CA VAL A 41 -6.31 4.15 -4.89
C VAL A 41 -7.46 3.34 -5.49
N LYS A 42 -7.16 2.44 -6.43
CA LYS A 42 -8.17 1.56 -7.01
C LYS A 42 -8.55 0.44 -6.04
N SER A 43 -7.55 -0.22 -5.48
CA SER A 43 -7.71 -1.32 -4.53
C SER A 43 -6.52 -1.42 -3.58
N ILE A 44 -6.71 -2.14 -2.47
CA ILE A 44 -5.73 -2.32 -1.41
C ILE A 44 -5.36 -3.80 -1.36
N ALA A 45 -4.11 -4.11 -1.65
CA ALA A 45 -3.57 -5.47 -1.71
C ALA A 45 -3.26 -6.04 -0.33
N SER A 46 -2.78 -5.21 0.60
CA SER A 46 -2.38 -5.65 1.94
C SER A 46 -2.40 -4.50 2.94
N VAL A 47 -2.54 -4.82 4.22
CA VAL A 47 -2.41 -3.88 5.34
C VAL A 47 -1.67 -4.60 6.46
N ARG A 48 -0.55 -4.04 6.92
CA ARG A 48 0.27 -4.61 8.00
C ARG A 48 0.73 -3.53 8.95
N VAL A 49 0.80 -3.86 10.23
CA VAL A 49 1.33 -2.99 11.28
C VAL A 49 2.53 -3.67 11.91
N TYR A 50 3.62 -2.92 12.04
CA TYR A 50 4.87 -3.35 12.63
C TYR A 50 5.15 -2.62 13.93
N ASP A 51 5.66 -3.34 14.91
CA ASP A 51 6.13 -2.76 16.17
C ASP A 51 7.58 -2.24 16.06
N GLU A 52 8.10 -1.71 17.16
CA GLU A 52 9.47 -1.20 17.27
C GLU A 52 10.56 -2.22 16.89
N ASN A 53 10.29 -3.51 17.07
CA ASN A 53 11.18 -4.63 16.75
C ASN A 53 11.04 -5.11 15.30
N GLN A 54 10.18 -4.45 14.50
CA GLN A 54 9.81 -4.86 13.14
C GLN A 54 9.06 -6.19 13.10
N GLU A 55 8.43 -6.58 14.20
CA GLU A 55 7.53 -7.72 14.22
C GLU A 55 6.13 -7.28 13.79
N THR A 56 5.48 -8.08 12.95
CA THR A 56 4.09 -7.85 12.57
C THR A 56 3.21 -8.06 13.80
N ILE A 57 2.37 -7.08 14.14
CA ILE A 57 1.44 -7.17 15.28
C ILE A 57 -0.03 -7.22 14.85
N LEU A 58 -0.34 -6.66 13.68
CA LEU A 58 -1.65 -6.75 13.03
C LEU A 58 -1.45 -6.95 11.53
N GLU A 59 -2.23 -7.85 10.92
CA GLU A 59 -2.20 -8.04 9.48
C GLU A 59 -3.57 -8.43 8.92
N ALA A 60 -3.80 -7.98 7.69
CA ALA A 60 -4.93 -8.39 6.87
C ALA A 60 -4.55 -9.57 5.96
N ASP A 61 -5.56 -10.21 5.39
CA ASP A 61 -5.34 -11.13 4.27
C ASP A 61 -4.75 -10.38 3.07
N ASP A 62 -3.85 -11.06 2.34
CA ASP A 62 -3.18 -10.50 1.18
C ASP A 62 -3.93 -10.81 -0.11
N TYR A 63 -3.94 -9.83 -1.00
CA TYR A 63 -4.48 -9.89 -2.34
C TYR A 63 -3.41 -9.50 -3.36
N SER A 64 -3.64 -9.85 -4.63
CA SER A 64 -2.71 -9.59 -5.72
C SER A 64 -3.46 -9.34 -7.02
N THR A 65 -2.87 -8.57 -7.92
CA THR A 65 -3.36 -8.40 -9.30
C THR A 65 -3.12 -9.66 -10.15
N PHE A 66 -2.27 -10.57 -9.69
CA PHE A 66 -1.94 -11.81 -10.38
C PHE A 66 -2.98 -12.91 -10.13
N GLU A 67 -3.63 -13.36 -11.21
CA GLU A 67 -4.63 -14.44 -11.23
C GLU A 67 -4.10 -15.80 -10.76
N GLY A 68 -2.79 -16.01 -10.77
CA GLY A 68 -2.18 -17.32 -10.53
C GLY A 68 -1.81 -18.03 -11.82
N SER A 69 -1.24 -19.22 -11.70
CA SER A 69 -0.96 -20.08 -12.86
C SER A 69 -2.23 -20.83 -13.29
N LYS A 70 -2.25 -21.32 -14.53
CA LYS A 70 -3.37 -22.13 -15.08
C LYS A 70 -3.76 -23.33 -14.20
N GLU A 71 -2.85 -23.84 -13.38
CA GLU A 71 -3.05 -25.02 -12.52
C GLU A 71 -3.51 -24.66 -11.09
N LYS A 72 -3.32 -23.42 -10.66
CA LYS A 72 -3.66 -22.91 -9.32
C LYS A 72 -4.23 -21.50 -9.43
N GLY A 73 -5.31 -21.37 -10.20
CA GLY A 73 -6.06 -20.12 -10.30
C GLY A 73 -6.50 -19.66 -8.92
N ARG A 74 -6.21 -18.42 -8.59
CA ARG A 74 -6.64 -17.78 -7.36
C ARG A 74 -8.09 -17.33 -7.51
N LYS A 75 -8.76 -17.14 -6.37
CA LYS A 75 -10.14 -16.67 -6.37
C LYS A 75 -10.18 -15.15 -6.54
N LEU A 76 -10.87 -14.67 -7.57
CA LEU A 76 -11.16 -13.26 -7.77
C LEU A 76 -12.09 -12.74 -6.65
N ALA A 77 -11.76 -11.59 -6.09
CA ALA A 77 -12.60 -10.89 -5.13
C ALA A 77 -13.59 -9.99 -5.88
N GLU A 78 -14.88 -10.28 -5.70
CA GLU A 78 -15.97 -9.61 -6.40
C GLU A 78 -17.20 -9.40 -5.50
N GLY A 79 -18.12 -8.55 -5.95
CA GLY A 79 -19.36 -8.23 -5.26
C GLY A 79 -19.20 -7.23 -4.11
N LYS A 80 -20.32 -6.96 -3.43
CA LYS A 80 -20.45 -5.87 -2.44
C LYS A 80 -19.42 -5.93 -1.32
N TYR A 81 -19.05 -7.14 -0.87
CA TYR A 81 -18.03 -7.30 0.15
C TYR A 81 -16.67 -6.82 -0.37
N ALA A 82 -16.25 -7.27 -1.56
CA ALA A 82 -14.98 -6.86 -2.14
C ALA A 82 -14.93 -5.34 -2.42
N GLU A 83 -16.04 -4.76 -2.87
CA GLU A 83 -16.17 -3.31 -3.06
C GLU A 83 -16.07 -2.54 -1.75
N GLN A 84 -16.80 -2.96 -0.71
CA GLN A 84 -16.77 -2.34 0.62
C GLN A 84 -15.37 -2.30 1.22
N HIS A 85 -14.60 -3.37 1.01
CA HIS A 85 -13.24 -3.50 1.52
C HIS A 85 -12.18 -2.92 0.59
N LYS A 86 -12.57 -2.43 -0.60
CA LYS A 86 -11.68 -1.94 -1.66
C LYS A 86 -10.67 -2.99 -2.13
N VAL A 87 -11.11 -4.24 -2.25
CA VAL A 87 -10.31 -5.38 -2.78
C VAL A 87 -10.90 -5.94 -4.08
N ALA A 88 -11.97 -5.35 -4.60
CA ALA A 88 -12.62 -5.78 -5.84
C ALA A 88 -11.64 -5.77 -7.02
N GLY A 89 -11.68 -6.84 -7.82
CA GLY A 89 -10.80 -7.01 -8.98
C GLY A 89 -9.41 -7.55 -8.63
N LEU A 90 -9.11 -7.82 -7.36
CA LEU A 90 -7.90 -8.51 -6.93
C LEU A 90 -8.17 -10.00 -6.69
N TYR A 91 -7.13 -10.81 -6.75
CA TYR A 91 -7.15 -12.23 -6.44
C TYR A 91 -6.63 -12.48 -5.04
N PHE A 92 -7.33 -13.30 -4.26
CA PHE A 92 -6.88 -13.73 -2.93
C PHE A 92 -5.53 -14.46 -3.05
N TYR A 93 -4.53 -14.01 -2.28
CA TYR A 93 -3.18 -14.56 -2.34
C TYR A 93 -2.89 -15.48 -1.16
N SER A 94 -3.06 -15.00 0.06
CA SER A 94 -2.78 -15.76 1.27
C SER A 94 -3.52 -15.20 2.48
N ASP A 95 -3.82 -16.07 3.43
CA ASP A 95 -4.28 -15.67 4.75
C ASP A 95 -3.19 -14.91 5.51
N ALA A 96 -3.62 -14.02 6.41
CA ALA A 96 -2.83 -13.54 7.54
C ALA A 96 -2.14 -14.73 8.24
N LYS A 97 -0.82 -14.64 8.48
CA LYS A 97 -0.01 -15.81 8.84
C LYS A 97 -0.06 -16.16 10.33
N ASP A 98 0.15 -15.21 11.25
CA ASP A 98 0.37 -15.58 12.67
C ASP A 98 0.07 -14.47 13.70
N THR A 99 -0.67 -13.42 13.33
CA THR A 99 -0.88 -12.23 14.19
C THR A 99 -2.34 -11.92 14.46
N ILE A 100 -2.64 -10.79 15.13
CA ILE A 100 -4.03 -10.34 15.29
C ILE A 100 -4.57 -9.99 13.90
N LYS A 101 -5.51 -10.81 13.42
CA LYS A 101 -6.12 -10.62 12.10
C LYS A 101 -7.08 -9.44 12.10
N ILE A 102 -6.84 -8.50 11.19
CA ILE A 102 -7.75 -7.40 10.88
C ILE A 102 -8.52 -7.68 9.57
N PRO A 103 -9.68 -7.03 9.35
CA PRO A 103 -10.40 -7.15 8.08
C PRO A 103 -9.53 -6.71 6.88
N PRO A 104 -9.83 -7.18 5.66
CA PRO A 104 -9.05 -6.80 4.49
C PRO A 104 -9.26 -5.35 4.06
N GLY A 105 -8.25 -4.84 3.35
CA GLY A 105 -8.24 -3.54 2.69
C GLY A 105 -8.60 -2.37 3.60
N ILE A 106 -9.47 -1.48 3.13
CA ILE A 106 -9.74 -0.20 3.81
C ILE A 106 -10.40 -0.39 5.18
N THR A 107 -11.20 -1.43 5.35
CA THR A 107 -11.83 -1.74 6.63
C THR A 107 -10.79 -2.15 7.67
N GLY A 108 -9.72 -2.84 7.26
CA GLY A 108 -8.58 -3.15 8.12
C GLY A 108 -7.90 -1.90 8.64
N TYR A 109 -7.63 -0.96 7.74
CA TYR A 109 -7.05 0.33 8.11
C TYR A 109 -7.95 1.12 9.08
N LYS A 110 -9.26 1.19 8.81
CA LYS A 110 -10.22 1.82 9.74
C LYS A 110 -10.27 1.13 11.10
N ALA A 111 -10.13 -0.19 11.15
CA ALA A 111 -10.07 -0.94 12.40
C ALA A 111 -8.80 -0.58 13.20
N ILE A 112 -7.65 -0.40 12.54
CA ILE A 112 -6.42 0.09 13.17
C ILE A 112 -6.66 1.47 13.81
N LEU A 113 -7.23 2.41 13.06
CA LEU A 113 -7.52 3.76 13.60
C LEU A 113 -8.44 3.73 14.82
N ALA A 114 -9.45 2.85 14.81
CA ALA A 114 -10.36 2.69 15.95
C ALA A 114 -9.72 1.99 17.16
N MET A 115 -8.60 1.28 16.97
CA MET A 115 -7.83 0.68 18.06
C MET A 115 -6.85 1.69 18.70
N ILE A 116 -6.54 2.79 18.01
CA ILE A 116 -5.73 3.89 18.52
C ILE A 116 -6.62 4.87 19.31
N PRO A 117 -6.21 5.34 20.51
CA PRO A 117 -4.99 5.01 21.25
C PRO A 117 -5.15 3.82 22.22
N ASP A 118 -6.38 3.34 22.44
CA ASP A 118 -6.71 2.52 23.61
C ASP A 118 -6.10 1.12 23.61
N ARG A 119 -6.07 0.46 22.45
CA ARG A 119 -5.63 -0.94 22.28
C ARG A 119 -4.32 -1.06 21.54
N LEU A 120 -3.99 -0.06 20.73
CA LEU A 120 -2.78 0.03 19.95
C LEU A 120 -2.18 1.43 20.14
N PRO A 121 -1.50 1.71 21.26
CA PRO A 121 -0.89 3.00 21.50
C PRO A 121 0.13 3.34 20.40
N VAL A 122 0.11 4.58 19.93
CA VAL A 122 0.93 5.06 18.80
C VAL A 122 2.43 4.80 19.05
N GLU A 123 2.89 4.95 20.28
CA GLU A 123 4.28 4.74 20.68
C GLU A 123 4.77 3.30 20.52
N LYS A 124 3.85 2.33 20.39
CA LYS A 124 4.19 0.93 20.12
C LYS A 124 4.18 0.59 18.63
N ILE A 125 3.72 1.50 17.80
CA ILE A 125 3.69 1.33 16.35
C ILE A 125 4.98 1.94 15.79
N ARG A 126 5.75 1.13 15.08
CA ARG A 126 6.85 1.64 14.25
C ARG A 126 6.32 2.12 12.92
N SER A 127 5.62 1.23 12.22
CA SER A 127 5.11 1.55 10.90
C SER A 127 3.82 0.82 10.54
N ILE A 128 3.09 1.40 9.59
CA ILE A 128 1.94 0.80 8.93
C ILE A 128 2.25 0.76 7.44
N VAL A 129 2.24 -0.43 6.84
CA VAL A 129 2.55 -0.64 5.42
C VAL A 129 1.30 -1.13 4.70
N ILE A 130 0.97 -0.46 3.60
CA ILE A 130 -0.27 -0.70 2.85
C ILE A 130 0.08 -0.90 1.38
N GLY A 131 -0.07 -2.12 0.88
CA GLY A 131 0.08 -2.40 -0.55
C GLY A 131 -1.13 -1.86 -1.31
N VAL A 132 -0.90 -1.07 -2.35
CA VAL A 132 -1.98 -0.42 -3.11
C VAL A 132 -1.87 -0.70 -4.60
N VAL A 133 -3.01 -0.69 -5.27
CA VAL A 133 -3.09 -0.52 -6.72
C VAL A 133 -3.50 0.92 -6.98
N TRP A 134 -2.61 1.69 -7.57
CA TRP A 134 -2.92 3.04 -7.99
C TRP A 134 -3.83 3.02 -9.21
N THR A 135 -4.82 3.92 -9.24
CA THR A 135 -5.82 3.95 -10.32
C THR A 135 -5.21 4.21 -11.69
N PHE A 136 -4.17 5.05 -11.76
CA PHE A 136 -3.48 5.35 -13.02
C PHE A 136 -2.70 4.13 -13.56
N ALA A 137 -2.08 3.34 -12.67
CA ALA A 137 -1.28 2.18 -13.07
C ALA A 137 -2.13 0.94 -13.35
N ASN A 138 -3.27 0.80 -12.65
CA ASN A 138 -4.18 -0.35 -12.76
C ASN A 138 -3.53 -1.72 -12.43
N ASP A 139 -2.33 -1.71 -11.87
CA ASP A 139 -1.55 -2.87 -11.44
C ASP A 139 -0.84 -2.58 -10.11
N HIS A 140 -0.28 -3.62 -9.47
CA HIS A 140 0.55 -3.52 -8.26
C HIS A 140 1.94 -4.08 -8.53
N SER A 141 2.96 -3.28 -8.23
CA SER A 141 4.37 -3.63 -8.31
C SER A 141 5.03 -3.72 -6.94
N CYS A 142 6.28 -4.17 -6.92
CA CYS A 142 7.10 -4.37 -5.72
C CYS A 142 7.40 -3.10 -4.89
N SER A 143 6.98 -1.90 -5.33
CA SER A 143 7.18 -0.64 -4.61
C SER A 143 5.89 0.18 -4.45
N ASP A 144 4.73 -0.36 -4.84
CA ASP A 144 3.46 0.39 -4.77
C ASP A 144 2.86 0.29 -3.37
N TYR A 145 3.42 1.08 -2.45
CA TYR A 145 3.08 1.08 -1.03
C TYR A 145 2.80 2.48 -0.49
N ILE A 146 1.84 2.58 0.42
CA ILE A 146 1.77 3.69 1.37
C ILE A 146 2.39 3.21 2.67
N THR A 147 3.51 3.83 3.06
CA THR A 147 4.24 3.48 4.29
C THR A 147 4.18 4.64 5.27
N ILE A 148 3.58 4.39 6.43
CA ILE A 148 3.51 5.34 7.55
C ILE A 148 4.61 4.97 8.52
N GLU A 149 5.59 5.87 8.73
CA GLU A 149 6.62 5.75 9.77
C GLU A 149 6.21 6.63 10.95
N VAL A 150 5.73 5.99 12.02
CA VAL A 150 5.09 6.67 13.15
C VAL A 150 6.08 7.48 13.99
N PRO A 151 7.25 6.95 14.41
CA PRO A 151 8.24 7.74 15.16
C PRO A 151 8.80 8.92 14.37
N GLY A 152 8.87 8.81 13.04
CA GLY A 152 9.35 9.85 12.15
C GLY A 152 8.25 10.85 11.73
N MET A 153 6.98 10.58 12.06
CA MET A 153 5.81 11.31 11.58
C MET A 153 5.86 11.54 10.07
N MET A 154 6.17 10.49 9.33
CA MET A 154 6.41 10.56 7.89
C MET A 154 5.53 9.55 7.16
N VAL A 155 5.00 9.94 6.01
CA VAL A 155 4.33 9.02 5.08
C VAL A 155 5.10 9.03 3.77
N ASN A 156 5.38 7.85 3.23
CA ASN A 156 5.85 7.66 1.87
C ASN A 156 4.69 7.13 1.01
N TYR A 157 4.23 7.92 0.05
CA TYR A 157 3.28 7.49 -0.98
C TYR A 157 4.06 6.93 -2.18
N GLU A 158 4.63 5.75 -1.98
CA GLU A 158 5.61 5.17 -2.89
C GLU A 158 4.96 4.59 -4.14
N ASN A 159 5.64 4.82 -5.27
CA ASN A 159 5.34 4.23 -6.56
C ASN A 159 6.53 3.42 -7.04
N GLN A 160 6.32 2.51 -7.98
CA GLN A 160 7.40 1.99 -8.80
C GLN A 160 7.87 3.05 -9.82
N ASP A 161 9.18 3.20 -10.00
CA ASP A 161 9.77 4.28 -10.81
C ASP A 161 9.39 4.27 -12.30
N TRP A 162 9.19 3.08 -12.88
CA TRP A 162 8.76 2.96 -14.27
C TRP A 162 7.35 3.52 -14.51
N TRP A 163 6.58 3.81 -13.46
CA TRP A 163 5.29 4.49 -13.54
C TRP A 163 5.40 5.94 -14.00
N ARG A 164 6.56 6.59 -13.86
CA ARG A 164 6.79 7.98 -14.30
C ARG A 164 6.46 8.22 -15.77
N GLY A 165 6.60 7.19 -16.61
CA GLY A 165 6.31 7.26 -18.05
C GLY A 165 4.88 6.90 -18.44
N ILE A 166 4.02 6.56 -17.48
CA ILE A 166 2.63 6.11 -17.75
C ILE A 166 1.68 7.31 -17.77
N GLU A 167 0.73 7.27 -18.70
CA GLU A 167 -0.33 8.27 -18.80
C GLU A 167 -1.09 8.41 -17.47
N GLY A 168 -1.25 9.65 -17.02
CA GLY A 168 -1.96 9.96 -15.77
C GLY A 168 -1.09 9.99 -14.51
N TYR A 169 0.19 9.62 -14.56
CA TYR A 169 1.09 9.69 -13.40
C TYR A 169 1.27 11.13 -12.87
N GLU A 170 1.56 12.10 -13.74
CA GLU A 170 1.69 13.52 -13.31
C GLU A 170 0.40 14.06 -12.69
N GLN A 171 -0.76 13.73 -13.28
CA GLN A 171 -2.06 14.11 -12.75
C GLN A 171 -2.34 13.42 -11.41
N HIS A 172 -1.92 12.16 -11.25
CA HIS A 172 -2.01 11.43 -9.99
C HIS A 172 -1.24 12.15 -8.88
N CYS A 173 0.02 12.56 -9.13
CA CYS A 173 0.82 13.31 -8.14
C CYS A 173 0.18 14.67 -7.80
N ALA A 174 -0.36 15.38 -8.79
CA ALA A 174 -1.05 16.64 -8.58
C ALA A 174 -2.36 16.48 -7.76
N ASP A 175 -3.15 15.45 -8.06
CA ASP A 175 -4.38 15.15 -7.33
C ASP A 175 -4.09 14.68 -5.90
N LEU A 176 -3.03 13.88 -5.72
CA LEU A 176 -2.57 13.44 -4.40
C LEU A 176 -2.15 14.65 -3.57
N SER A 177 -1.31 15.52 -4.12
CA SER A 177 -0.88 16.79 -3.49
C SER A 177 -2.08 17.61 -3.02
N LYS A 178 -3.06 17.80 -3.93
CA LYS A 178 -4.28 18.55 -3.64
C LYS A 178 -5.14 17.91 -2.56
N LEU A 179 -5.20 16.57 -2.53
CA LEU A 179 -6.04 15.83 -1.59
C LEU A 179 -5.55 15.95 -0.15
N ILE A 180 -4.23 15.91 0.06
CA ILE A 180 -3.62 16.00 1.39
C ILE A 180 -3.12 17.43 1.74
N GLY A 181 -3.19 18.37 0.78
CA GLY A 181 -2.75 19.74 1.00
C GLY A 181 -1.23 19.88 1.17
N GLN A 182 -0.45 18.92 0.68
CA GLN A 182 1.01 18.89 0.74
C GLN A 182 1.57 18.81 -0.68
N THR A 183 2.81 19.26 -0.87
CA THR A 183 3.44 19.19 -2.18
C THR A 183 4.06 17.81 -2.36
N ILE A 184 3.61 17.08 -3.38
CA ILE A 184 4.22 15.84 -3.86
C ILE A 184 4.70 16.11 -5.28
N GLU A 185 6.02 16.10 -5.44
CA GLU A 185 6.68 16.22 -6.73
C GLU A 185 7.27 14.86 -7.10
N PRO A 186 7.19 14.45 -8.39
CA PRO A 186 7.94 13.29 -8.88
C PRO A 186 9.41 13.44 -8.50
N TYR A 187 10.05 12.35 -8.06
CA TYR A 187 11.47 12.41 -7.74
C TYR A 187 12.28 12.66 -9.03
N GLU A 188 12.80 13.87 -9.18
CA GLU A 188 13.76 14.25 -10.24
C GLU A 188 15.13 13.65 -9.88
N GLY A 189 15.35 12.39 -10.28
CA GLY A 189 16.65 11.72 -10.16
C GLY A 189 17.74 12.34 -11.03
#